data_AF-A0A7S1D0D5-F1
#
_entry.id   AF-A0A7S1D0D5-F1
#
_cell.length_a   1.000
_cell.length_b   1.000
_cell.length_c   1.000
_cell.angle_alpha   90.00
_cell.angle_beta   90.00
_cell.angle_gamma   90.00
#
_symmetry.space_group_name_H-M   'P 1'
#
loop_
_entity.id
_entity.type
_entity.pdbx_description
1 polymer ?
#
loop_
_entity_poly.entity_id
_entity_poly.type
_entity_poly.pdbx_seq_one_letter_code
_entity_poly.pdbx_strand_id
1 'polypeptide(L)'
;MVWSEHPEHKVEWYDMTPEELVETEFQYIGLLMEIVATKDIAPGEEVFLDYGDEWDAAWDFHVEEFNKKLGDEIPNPWPIRGLDLNEEYREKPYKTVEEQANEPYPSDTRQMCFLTLDTNTESTIRSWVAPEKTSPYTTDNLFDCRVMKRIQAEDKLYNYTVEWTSDDDEVTTIENVPHKAITFIDAAGKSDQFFQGAFRHYIGIPDDIFPQGSWRDLA
;
A
#
# COMPACT_ATOMS: atom_id res chain seq x y z
N MET A 1 -17.62 15.72 9.64
CA MET A 1 -16.37 16.18 10.31
C MET A 1 -16.61 17.55 10.91
N VAL A 2 -15.91 17.91 11.99
CA VAL A 2 -16.00 19.24 12.64
C VAL A 2 -14.62 19.70 13.10
N TRP A 3 -14.44 20.99 13.34
CA TRP A 3 -13.25 21.48 14.05
C TRP A 3 -13.27 21.00 15.52
N SER A 4 -12.10 20.60 16.01
CA SER A 4 -11.92 20.03 17.34
C SER A 4 -12.12 21.08 18.45
N GLU A 5 -12.72 20.67 19.57
CA GLU A 5 -12.71 21.46 20.82
C GLU A 5 -11.55 21.07 21.75
N HIS A 6 -10.62 20.24 21.29
CA HIS A 6 -9.49 19.78 22.09
C HIS A 6 -8.60 20.97 22.51
N PRO A 7 -8.02 21.00 23.73
CA PRO A 7 -7.18 22.10 24.19
C PRO A 7 -5.94 22.40 23.32
N GLU A 8 -5.51 21.43 22.53
CA GLU A 8 -4.42 21.61 21.57
C GLU A 8 -4.88 22.21 20.23
N HIS A 9 -6.18 22.32 19.99
CA HIS A 9 -6.69 23.01 18.82
C HIS A 9 -6.45 24.52 18.93
N LYS A 10 -5.63 25.07 18.03
CA LYS A 10 -5.29 26.49 18.00
C LYS A 10 -6.28 27.25 17.12
N VAL A 11 -7.40 27.67 17.71
CA VAL A 11 -8.45 28.44 17.02
C VAL A 11 -7.89 29.75 16.47
N GLU A 12 -6.92 30.36 17.15
CA GLU A 12 -6.25 31.57 16.70
C GLU A 12 -5.56 31.41 15.33
N TRP A 13 -5.21 30.19 14.92
CA TRP A 13 -4.63 29.94 13.60
C TRP A 13 -5.61 30.23 12.48
N TYR A 14 -6.93 30.25 12.72
CA TYR A 14 -7.95 30.58 11.71
C TYR A 14 -7.78 31.95 11.08
N ASP A 15 -7.16 32.88 11.79
CA ASP A 15 -7.00 34.26 11.32
C ASP A 15 -5.56 34.57 10.88
N MET A 16 -4.61 33.68 11.16
CA MET A 16 -3.19 33.87 10.81
C MET A 16 -2.94 33.64 9.31
N THR A 17 -2.04 34.43 8.73
CA THR A 17 -1.58 34.18 7.36
C THR A 17 -0.59 33.00 7.30
N PRO A 18 -0.41 32.38 6.12
CA PRO A 18 0.62 31.35 5.95
C PRO A 18 2.01 31.79 6.40
N GLU A 19 2.40 33.04 6.16
CA GLU A 19 3.69 33.60 6.58
C GLU A 19 3.80 33.67 8.11
N GLU A 20 2.75 34.15 8.79
CA GLU A 20 2.73 34.24 10.25
C GLU A 20 2.83 32.86 10.92
N LEU A 21 2.19 31.84 10.32
CA LEU A 21 2.26 30.44 10.78
C LEU A 21 3.66 29.84 10.60
N VAL A 22 4.38 30.21 9.54
CA VAL A 22 5.74 29.74 9.29
C VAL A 22 6.75 30.41 10.21
N GLU A 23 6.56 31.70 10.50
CA GLU A 23 7.44 32.48 11.39
C GLU A 23 7.26 32.14 12.87
N THR A 24 6.06 31.72 13.26
CA THR A 24 5.83 31.21 14.60
C THR A 24 6.38 29.78 14.70
N GLU A 25 7.54 29.61 15.36
CA GLU A 25 8.23 28.32 15.60
C GLU A 25 7.43 27.29 16.45
N PHE A 26 6.11 27.15 16.27
CA PHE A 26 5.29 26.16 16.95
C PHE A 26 5.40 24.80 16.25
N GLN A 27 6.41 24.04 16.63
CA GLN A 27 6.65 22.68 16.16
C GLN A 27 5.62 21.63 16.61
N TYR A 28 4.40 21.96 17.03
CA TYR A 28 3.51 20.92 17.57
C TYR A 28 2.05 21.29 17.27
N ILE A 29 1.43 20.52 16.35
CA ILE A 29 -0.02 20.33 16.11
C ILE A 29 -0.90 21.57 16.40
N GLY A 30 -1.43 22.22 15.35
CA GLY A 30 -2.30 23.40 15.51
C GLY A 30 -3.77 23.15 15.17
N LEU A 31 -4.08 23.05 13.88
CA LEU A 31 -5.44 22.81 13.41
C LEU A 31 -5.80 21.32 13.54
N LEU A 32 -6.96 21.03 14.13
CA LEU A 32 -7.42 19.69 14.46
C LEU A 32 -8.86 19.53 13.99
N MET A 33 -9.12 18.50 13.20
CA MET A 33 -10.47 18.10 12.80
C MET A 33 -10.83 16.77 13.45
N GLU A 34 -12.10 16.62 13.79
CA GLU A 34 -12.65 15.43 14.41
C GLU A 34 -13.69 14.75 13.51
N ILE A 35 -13.68 13.42 13.54
CA ILE A 35 -14.74 12.59 13.01
C ILE A 35 -15.70 12.32 14.17
N VAL A 36 -16.94 12.75 14.00
CA VAL A 36 -18.00 12.64 15.01
C VAL A 36 -19.05 11.63 14.54
N ALA A 37 -19.52 10.81 15.47
CA ALA A 37 -20.61 9.88 15.18
C ALA A 37 -21.93 10.64 15.03
N THR A 38 -22.71 10.32 13.98
CA THR A 38 -24.04 10.90 13.75
C THR A 38 -25.16 10.12 14.44
N LYS A 39 -24.83 8.97 15.04
CA LYS A 39 -25.71 8.08 15.81
C LYS A 39 -24.91 7.29 16.85
N ASP A 40 -25.61 6.67 17.80
CA ASP A 40 -25.01 5.69 18.72
C ASP A 40 -24.49 4.47 17.94
N ILE A 41 -23.31 3.95 18.31
CA ILE A 41 -22.65 2.82 17.65
C ILE A 41 -22.58 1.63 18.62
N ALA A 42 -23.13 0.49 18.22
CA ALA A 42 -23.11 -0.74 19.04
C ALA A 42 -21.78 -1.52 18.90
N PRO A 43 -21.40 -2.34 19.90
CA PRO A 43 -20.23 -3.22 19.78
C PRO A 43 -20.34 -4.18 18.58
N GLY A 44 -19.32 -4.15 17.71
CA GLY A 44 -19.28 -4.97 16.50
C GLY A 44 -20.01 -4.36 15.29
N GLU A 45 -20.60 -3.17 15.44
CA GLU A 45 -21.16 -2.40 14.32
C GLU A 45 -20.03 -1.83 13.46
N GLU A 46 -20.20 -1.92 12.15
CA GLU A 46 -19.29 -1.32 11.18
C GLU A 46 -19.48 0.20 11.14
N VAL A 47 -18.38 0.95 11.13
CA VAL A 47 -18.38 2.40 11.08
C VAL A 47 -18.19 2.84 9.64
N PHE A 48 -19.12 3.63 9.13
CA PHE A 48 -19.04 4.25 7.81
C PHE A 48 -18.73 5.74 7.96
N LEU A 49 -17.98 6.27 6.99
CA LEU A 49 -17.73 7.70 6.87
C LEU A 49 -18.63 8.29 5.80
N ASP A 50 -19.26 9.42 6.13
CA ASP A 50 -20.00 10.24 5.20
C ASP A 50 -19.03 11.20 4.50
N TYR A 51 -18.84 11.01 3.19
CA TYR A 51 -17.98 11.85 2.35
C TYR A 51 -18.73 13.02 1.70
N GLY A 52 -20.03 13.17 1.98
CA GLY A 52 -20.90 14.24 1.50
C GLY A 52 -21.63 13.93 0.19
N ASP A 53 -22.69 14.68 -0.05
CA ASP A 53 -23.63 14.49 -1.17
C ASP A 53 -22.94 14.51 -2.55
N GLU A 54 -21.87 15.31 -2.72
CA GLU A 54 -21.13 15.36 -3.99
C GLU A 54 -20.42 14.04 -4.29
N TRP A 55 -19.82 13.42 -3.28
CA TRP A 55 -19.16 12.13 -3.42
C TRP A 55 -20.18 11.02 -3.70
N ASP A 56 -21.30 11.02 -2.98
CA ASP A 56 -22.39 10.04 -3.18
C ASP A 56 -22.95 10.13 -4.60
N ALA A 57 -23.24 11.35 -5.09
CA ALA A 57 -23.71 11.55 -6.45
C ALA A 57 -22.68 11.10 -7.50
N ALA A 58 -21.39 11.37 -7.27
CA ALA A 58 -20.32 10.92 -8.15
C ALA A 58 -20.17 9.39 -8.16
N TRP A 59 -20.32 8.75 -7.00
CA TRP A 59 -20.29 7.30 -6.87
C TRP A 59 -21.48 6.64 -7.56
N ASP A 60 -22.70 7.13 -7.35
CA ASP A 60 -23.90 6.61 -7.99
C ASP A 60 -23.80 6.71 -9.52
N PHE A 61 -23.37 7.87 -10.03
CA PHE A 61 -23.10 8.06 -11.45
C PHE A 61 -22.03 7.09 -11.97
N HIS A 62 -20.95 6.92 -11.21
CA HIS A 62 -19.89 5.99 -11.56
C HIS A 62 -20.40 4.54 -11.65
N VAL A 63 -21.14 4.07 -10.66
CA VAL A 63 -21.70 2.72 -10.62
C VAL A 63 -22.65 2.50 -11.80
N GLU A 64 -23.50 3.47 -12.12
CA GLU A 64 -24.39 3.40 -13.28
C GLU A 64 -23.60 3.25 -14.58
N GLU A 65 -22.59 4.10 -14.81
CA GLU A 65 -21.76 4.07 -16.01
C GLU A 65 -20.86 2.83 -16.09
N PHE A 66 -20.32 2.39 -14.94
CA PHE A 66 -19.52 1.19 -14.83
C PHE A 66 -20.34 -0.06 -15.17
N ASN A 67 -21.57 -0.16 -14.65
CA ASN A 67 -22.50 -1.25 -14.96
C ASN A 67 -22.93 -1.28 -16.43
N LYS A 68 -23.04 -0.12 -17.09
CA LYS A 68 -23.26 -0.07 -18.55
C LYS A 68 -22.07 -0.61 -19.34
N LYS A 69 -20.83 -0.37 -18.86
CA LYS A 69 -19.58 -0.81 -19.49
C LYS A 69 -19.19 -2.26 -19.18
N LEU A 70 -19.71 -2.82 -18.09
CA LEU A 70 -19.50 -4.21 -17.63
C LEU A 70 -19.95 -5.31 -18.63
N GLY A 71 -20.36 -4.96 -19.86
CA GLY A 71 -20.49 -5.86 -20.99
C GLY A 71 -19.13 -6.42 -21.47
N ASP A 72 -18.84 -6.31 -22.78
CA ASP A 72 -17.74 -7.03 -23.43
C ASP A 72 -16.31 -6.51 -23.11
N GLU A 73 -16.16 -5.41 -22.37
CA GLU A 73 -14.87 -4.69 -22.21
C GLU A 73 -14.12 -4.97 -20.89
N ILE A 74 -14.78 -5.53 -19.88
CA ILE A 74 -14.16 -5.77 -18.57
C ILE A 74 -13.61 -7.21 -18.49
N PRO A 75 -12.34 -7.41 -18.05
CA PRO A 75 -11.79 -8.75 -17.90
C PRO A 75 -12.65 -9.59 -16.95
N ASN A 76 -13.21 -10.68 -17.48
CA ASN A 76 -13.84 -11.74 -16.71
C ASN A 76 -13.16 -13.07 -17.04
N PRO A 77 -12.38 -13.65 -16.11
CA PRO A 77 -12.22 -13.26 -14.71
C PRO A 77 -11.39 -11.98 -14.51
N TRP A 78 -11.60 -11.31 -13.36
CA TRP A 78 -10.78 -10.18 -12.92
C TRP A 78 -9.32 -10.61 -12.73
N PRO A 79 -8.32 -9.74 -13.00
CA PRO A 79 -6.92 -10.07 -12.78
C PRO A 79 -6.65 -10.49 -11.33
N ILE A 80 -5.81 -11.51 -11.16
CA ILE A 80 -5.33 -11.95 -9.84
C ILE A 80 -4.36 -10.90 -9.31
N ARG A 81 -4.57 -10.43 -8.08
CA ARG A 81 -3.71 -9.42 -7.44
C ARG A 81 -2.58 -10.09 -6.68
N GLY A 82 -1.52 -9.34 -6.42
CA GLY A 82 -0.42 -9.77 -5.56
C GLY A 82 -0.91 -10.19 -4.18
N LEU A 83 -1.94 -9.50 -3.62
CA LEU A 83 -2.56 -9.88 -2.35
C LEU A 83 -3.19 -11.28 -2.40
N ASP A 84 -3.88 -11.61 -3.48
CA ASP A 84 -4.56 -12.90 -3.63
C ASP A 84 -3.52 -14.03 -3.76
N LEU A 85 -2.41 -13.79 -4.47
CA LEU A 85 -1.28 -14.73 -4.51
C LEU A 85 -0.58 -14.86 -3.16
N ASN A 86 -0.44 -13.78 -2.39
CA ASN A 86 0.14 -13.87 -1.03
C ASN A 86 -0.71 -14.76 -0.12
N GLU A 87 -2.04 -14.70 -0.26
CA GLU A 87 -2.94 -15.60 0.45
C GLU A 87 -2.77 -17.04 -0.02
N GLU A 88 -2.75 -17.25 -1.33
CA GLU A 88 -2.61 -18.58 -1.93
C GLU A 88 -1.29 -19.26 -1.52
N TYR A 89 -0.19 -18.49 -1.54
CA TYR A 89 1.15 -18.98 -1.28
C TYR A 89 1.55 -18.94 0.18
N ARG A 90 0.67 -18.49 1.09
CA ARG A 90 0.97 -18.39 2.53
C ARG A 90 1.60 -19.66 3.13
N GLU A 91 1.17 -20.84 2.66
CA GLU A 91 1.69 -22.14 3.08
C GLU A 91 2.21 -22.99 1.91
N LYS A 92 2.02 -22.54 0.66
CA LYS A 92 2.44 -23.28 -0.54
C LYS A 92 3.83 -22.84 -0.98
N PRO A 93 4.70 -23.75 -1.44
CA PRO A 93 6.02 -23.36 -1.92
C PRO A 93 5.92 -22.42 -3.12
N TYR A 94 6.74 -21.35 -3.14
CA TYR A 94 6.90 -20.54 -4.34
C TYR A 94 7.52 -21.38 -5.47
N LYS A 95 7.09 -21.09 -6.71
CA LYS A 95 7.57 -21.72 -7.93
C LYS A 95 9.01 -21.31 -8.23
N THR A 96 9.85 -22.29 -8.57
CA THR A 96 11.22 -22.06 -9.05
C THR A 96 11.21 -21.49 -10.47
N VAL A 97 12.35 -20.96 -10.93
CA VAL A 97 12.52 -20.50 -12.33
C VAL A 97 12.19 -21.61 -13.34
N GLU A 98 12.53 -22.86 -13.04
CA GLU A 98 12.21 -24.02 -13.90
C GLU A 98 10.70 -24.30 -13.95
N GLU A 99 10.01 -24.21 -12.81
CA GLU A 99 8.56 -24.36 -12.73
C GLU A 99 7.85 -23.23 -13.46
N GLN A 100 8.31 -21.98 -13.27
CA GLN A 100 7.75 -20.79 -13.94
C GLN A 100 7.93 -20.80 -15.46
N ALA A 101 8.93 -21.51 -16.00
CA ALA A 101 9.09 -21.67 -17.44
C ALA A 101 7.92 -22.45 -18.08
N ASN A 102 7.27 -23.34 -17.32
CA ASN A 102 6.13 -24.12 -17.77
C ASN A 102 4.80 -23.56 -17.25
N GLU A 103 4.82 -22.95 -16.06
CA GLU A 103 3.64 -22.45 -15.36
C GLU A 103 3.93 -21.08 -14.72
N PRO A 104 4.07 -20.01 -15.53
CA PRO A 104 4.43 -18.69 -15.03
C PRO A 104 3.36 -18.13 -14.10
N TYR A 105 3.77 -17.21 -13.23
CA TYR A 105 2.82 -16.39 -12.49
C TYR A 105 2.05 -15.45 -13.43
N PRO A 106 0.86 -14.94 -13.02
CA PRO A 106 0.13 -13.92 -13.76
C PRO A 106 1.02 -12.71 -14.07
N SER A 107 0.97 -12.22 -15.31
CA SER A 107 1.79 -11.09 -15.77
C SER A 107 1.49 -9.77 -15.05
N ASP A 108 0.35 -9.68 -14.39
CA ASP A 108 -0.08 -8.50 -13.62
C ASP A 108 0.48 -8.49 -12.19
N THR A 109 1.29 -9.49 -11.83
CA THR A 109 1.93 -9.61 -10.53
C THR A 109 3.45 -9.79 -10.66
N ARG A 110 4.19 -9.45 -9.61
CA ARG A 110 5.64 -9.65 -9.51
C ARG A 110 6.00 -10.32 -8.20
N GLN A 111 6.91 -11.28 -8.26
CA GLN A 111 7.54 -11.87 -7.08
C GLN A 111 8.69 -10.98 -6.62
N MET A 112 8.66 -10.60 -5.34
CA MET A 112 9.65 -9.76 -4.68
C MET A 112 10.15 -10.45 -3.41
N CYS A 113 11.35 -10.08 -2.97
CA CYS A 113 11.94 -10.58 -1.74
C CYS A 113 12.41 -9.45 -0.84
N PHE A 114 12.20 -9.60 0.47
CA PHE A 114 12.80 -8.77 1.51
C PHE A 114 14.18 -9.31 1.87
N LEU A 115 15.22 -8.67 1.34
CA LEU A 115 16.59 -9.15 1.41
C LEU A 115 17.40 -8.31 2.39
N THR A 116 17.97 -8.95 3.40
CA THR A 116 18.95 -8.36 4.29
C THR A 116 20.18 -9.25 4.28
N LEU A 117 21.30 -8.66 3.87
CA LEU A 117 22.54 -9.38 3.58
C LEU A 117 23.54 -9.19 4.71
N ASP A 118 24.31 -10.24 5.01
CA ASP A 118 25.54 -10.08 5.78
C ASP A 118 26.56 -9.31 4.95
N THR A 119 27.03 -8.17 5.48
CA THR A 119 28.06 -7.34 4.83
C THR A 119 29.47 -7.91 5.01
N ASN A 120 29.64 -8.93 5.86
CA ASN A 120 30.96 -9.49 6.18
C ASN A 120 31.47 -10.54 5.19
N THR A 121 30.68 -10.90 4.17
CA THR A 121 31.08 -11.91 3.18
C THR A 121 31.27 -11.28 1.79
N GLU A 122 32.51 -11.26 1.29
CA GLU A 122 32.88 -10.86 -0.09
C GLU A 122 32.53 -11.94 -1.15
N SER A 123 31.61 -12.84 -0.83
CA SER A 123 31.21 -13.95 -1.70
C SER A 123 30.03 -13.55 -2.60
N THR A 124 30.00 -14.10 -3.82
CA THR A 124 28.85 -14.01 -4.74
C THR A 124 27.62 -14.76 -4.22
N ILE A 125 27.85 -15.71 -3.32
CA ILE A 125 26.81 -16.41 -2.55
C ILE A 125 26.79 -15.81 -1.14
N ARG A 126 25.65 -15.23 -0.76
CA ARG A 126 25.40 -14.64 0.55
C ARG A 126 24.31 -15.43 1.28
N SER A 127 24.31 -15.37 2.60
CA SER A 127 23.18 -15.90 3.39
C SER A 127 22.24 -14.76 3.74
N TRP A 128 20.94 -15.03 3.69
CA TRP A 128 19.95 -14.15 4.28
C TRP A 128 20.18 -14.04 5.79
N VAL A 129 20.08 -12.83 6.32
CA VAL A 129 20.19 -12.55 7.75
C VAL A 129 18.87 -11.97 8.22
N ALA A 130 18.40 -12.45 9.38
CA ALA A 130 17.23 -11.89 10.01
C ALA A 130 17.50 -10.42 10.41
N PRO A 131 16.75 -9.46 9.89
CA PRO A 131 16.85 -8.06 10.32
C PRO A 131 16.65 -7.90 11.83
N GLU A 132 17.50 -7.06 12.44
CA GLU A 132 17.56 -6.86 13.90
C GLU A 132 16.35 -6.10 14.48
N LYS A 133 15.63 -5.34 13.65
CA LYS A 133 14.50 -4.51 14.06
C LYS A 133 13.17 -5.25 13.87
N THR A 134 12.19 -4.93 14.72
CA THR A 134 10.83 -5.48 14.72
C THR A 134 10.00 -5.13 13.48
N SER A 135 10.44 -4.19 12.64
CA SER A 135 9.82 -3.86 11.34
C SER A 135 10.76 -4.18 10.17
N PRO A 136 11.03 -5.46 9.90
CA PRO A 136 12.05 -5.90 8.96
C PRO A 136 11.64 -5.93 7.49
N TYR A 137 10.37 -5.70 7.21
CA TYR A 137 9.77 -5.80 5.89
C TYR A 137 9.40 -4.39 5.44
N THR A 138 10.40 -3.62 5.04
CA THR A 138 10.20 -2.25 4.55
C THR A 138 10.37 -2.22 3.03
N THR A 139 9.91 -1.16 2.39
CA THR A 139 10.14 -0.96 0.95
C THR A 139 11.63 -0.85 0.61
N ASP A 140 12.46 -0.41 1.55
CA ASP A 140 13.89 -0.18 1.34
C ASP A 140 14.69 -1.46 1.13
N ASN A 141 14.18 -2.61 1.60
CA ASN A 141 14.81 -3.90 1.42
C ASN A 141 14.00 -4.86 0.54
N LEU A 142 13.03 -4.33 -0.22
CA LEU A 142 12.19 -5.10 -1.12
C LEU A 142 12.77 -5.06 -2.55
N PHE A 143 13.25 -6.21 -3.02
CA PHE A 143 13.92 -6.32 -4.32
C PHE A 143 13.27 -7.36 -5.21
N ASP A 144 13.44 -7.19 -6.52
CA ASP A 144 13.12 -8.22 -7.49
C ASP A 144 13.95 -9.47 -7.22
N CYS A 145 13.31 -10.64 -7.19
CA CYS A 145 14.04 -11.88 -6.95
C CYS A 145 13.46 -13.02 -7.77
N ARG A 146 14.31 -14.00 -8.06
CA ARG A 146 13.93 -15.24 -8.73
C ARG A 146 14.24 -16.41 -7.83
N VAL A 147 13.24 -17.23 -7.52
CA VAL A 147 13.44 -18.45 -6.74
C VAL A 147 14.16 -19.49 -7.59
N MET A 148 15.41 -19.80 -7.23
CA MET A 148 16.22 -20.79 -7.92
C MET A 148 16.00 -22.19 -7.37
N LYS A 149 15.98 -22.31 -6.04
CA LYS A 149 15.81 -23.58 -5.33
C LYS A 149 14.96 -23.37 -4.08
N ARG A 150 14.29 -24.43 -3.64
CA ARG A 150 13.60 -24.50 -2.35
C ARG A 150 14.04 -25.72 -1.56
N ILE A 151 14.14 -25.57 -0.26
CA ILE A 151 14.48 -26.60 0.71
C ILE A 151 13.39 -26.57 1.78
N GLN A 152 12.77 -27.71 2.06
CA GLN A 152 11.78 -27.77 3.12
C GLN A 152 12.44 -27.55 4.49
N ALA A 153 11.93 -26.60 5.26
CA ALA A 153 12.39 -26.28 6.60
C ALA A 153 11.68 -27.15 7.66
N GLU A 154 12.21 -27.14 8.89
CA GLU A 154 11.72 -27.96 10.00
C GLU A 154 10.27 -27.62 10.40
N ASP A 155 9.84 -26.37 10.19
CA ASP A 155 8.50 -25.87 10.45
C ASP A 155 7.48 -26.24 9.36
N LYS A 156 7.85 -27.11 8.42
CA LYS A 156 7.10 -27.49 7.21
C LYS A 156 6.94 -26.37 6.17
N LEU A 157 7.48 -25.17 6.42
CA LEU A 157 7.62 -24.15 5.39
C LEU A 157 8.88 -24.43 4.57
N TYR A 158 9.34 -23.42 3.84
CA TYR A 158 10.44 -23.55 2.89
C TYR A 158 11.45 -22.43 3.09
N ASN A 159 12.72 -22.79 2.97
CA ASN A 159 13.80 -21.86 2.74
C ASN A 159 14.17 -21.88 1.26
N TYR A 160 14.59 -20.74 0.75
CA TYR A 160 14.83 -20.54 -0.67
C TYR A 160 16.25 -20.09 -0.93
N THR A 161 16.78 -20.53 -2.07
CA THR A 161 17.91 -19.88 -2.73
C THR A 161 17.31 -18.99 -3.80
N VAL A 162 17.58 -17.69 -3.74
CA VAL A 162 17.07 -16.71 -4.70
C VAL A 162 18.22 -16.01 -5.42
N GLU A 163 17.98 -15.57 -6.63
CA GLU A 163 18.83 -14.61 -7.34
C GLU A 163 18.18 -13.23 -7.32
N TRP A 164 18.98 -12.22 -6.99
CA TRP A 164 18.64 -10.81 -7.14
C TRP A 164 19.66 -10.15 -8.06
N THR A 165 19.18 -9.27 -8.92
CA THR A 165 20.01 -8.44 -9.81
C THR A 165 19.98 -7.00 -9.29
N SER A 166 21.15 -6.45 -8.95
CA SER A 166 21.27 -5.05 -8.53
C SER A 166 21.09 -4.08 -9.70
N ASP A 167 21.03 -2.77 -9.41
CA ASP A 167 20.94 -1.72 -10.43
C ASP A 167 22.14 -1.72 -11.42
N ASP A 168 23.31 -2.17 -10.97
CA ASP A 168 24.51 -2.33 -11.80
C ASP A 168 24.55 -3.65 -12.60
N ASP A 169 23.41 -4.35 -12.75
CA ASP A 169 23.27 -5.66 -13.41
C ASP A 169 24.09 -6.81 -12.76
N GLU A 170 24.62 -6.62 -11.55
CA GLU A 170 25.31 -7.68 -10.80
C GLU A 170 24.30 -8.68 -10.23
N VAL A 171 24.51 -9.96 -10.51
CA VAL A 171 23.67 -11.05 -10.01
C VAL A 171 24.26 -11.58 -8.71
N THR A 172 23.49 -11.50 -7.62
CA THR A 172 23.82 -12.05 -6.32
C THR A 172 22.93 -13.25 -6.00
N THR A 173 23.53 -14.35 -5.58
CA THR A 173 22.79 -15.52 -5.07
C THR A 173 22.67 -15.44 -3.56
N ILE A 174 21.46 -15.59 -3.03
CA ILE A 174 21.17 -15.50 -1.61
C ILE A 174 20.53 -16.79 -1.14
N GLU A 175 21.14 -17.44 -0.16
CA GLU A 175 20.68 -18.70 0.43
C GLU A 175 19.91 -18.46 1.74
N ASN A 176 19.14 -19.47 2.14
CA ASN A 176 18.39 -19.49 3.39
C ASN A 176 17.37 -18.35 3.53
N VAL A 177 16.82 -17.86 2.41
CA VAL A 177 15.74 -16.88 2.44
C VAL A 177 14.48 -17.55 2.99
N PRO A 178 13.91 -17.11 4.12
CA PRO A 178 12.75 -17.77 4.69
C PRO A 178 11.49 -17.46 3.87
N HIS A 179 10.51 -18.34 3.93
CA HIS A 179 9.23 -18.19 3.23
C HIS A 179 8.57 -16.82 3.40
N LYS A 180 8.50 -16.33 4.64
CA LYS A 180 7.93 -15.01 4.98
C LYS A 180 8.67 -13.81 4.39
N ALA A 181 9.86 -13.99 3.81
CA ALA A 181 10.62 -12.93 3.16
C ALA A 181 10.33 -12.82 1.67
N ILE A 182 9.46 -13.66 1.11
CA ILE A 182 9.04 -13.57 -0.29
C ILE A 182 7.58 -13.10 -0.30
N THR A 183 7.24 -12.22 -1.25
CA THR A 183 5.90 -11.68 -1.41
C THR A 183 5.60 -11.45 -2.88
N PHE A 184 4.32 -11.42 -3.24
CA PHE A 184 3.85 -10.86 -4.48
C PHE A 184 3.41 -9.41 -4.27
N ILE A 185 3.62 -8.61 -5.31
CA ILE A 185 3.05 -7.28 -5.47
C ILE A 185 2.39 -7.19 -6.83
N ASP A 186 1.49 -6.22 -7.02
CA ASP A 186 0.98 -5.92 -8.35
C ASP A 186 2.12 -5.33 -9.21
N ALA A 187 2.14 -5.70 -10.48
CA ALA A 187 3.06 -5.10 -11.43
C ALA A 187 2.75 -3.59 -11.58
N ALA A 188 3.77 -2.80 -11.92
CA ALA A 188 3.63 -1.35 -12.06
C ALA A 188 2.52 -1.00 -13.07
N GLY A 189 1.56 -0.17 -12.64
CA GLY A 189 0.43 0.22 -13.47
C GLY A 189 -0.65 -0.86 -13.66
N LYS A 190 -0.58 -1.98 -12.92
CA LYS A 190 -1.49 -3.13 -13.07
C LYS A 190 -2.43 -3.37 -11.90
N SER A 191 -2.23 -2.71 -10.77
CA SER A 191 -3.18 -2.76 -9.64
C SER A 191 -4.53 -2.13 -10.02
N ASP A 192 -5.61 -2.50 -9.31
CA ASP A 192 -6.99 -2.03 -9.55
C ASP A 192 -7.12 -0.51 -9.67
N GLN A 193 -6.31 0.27 -8.92
CA GLN A 193 -6.35 1.73 -8.98
C GLN A 193 -5.99 2.30 -10.37
N PHE A 194 -5.24 1.56 -11.19
CA PHE A 194 -4.85 1.94 -12.56
C PHE A 194 -5.83 1.43 -13.62
N PHE A 195 -6.82 0.63 -13.23
CA PHE A 195 -7.84 0.13 -14.14
C PHE A 195 -8.59 1.29 -14.82
N GLN A 196 -8.85 1.13 -16.12
CA GLN A 196 -9.61 2.12 -16.87
C GLN A 196 -11.06 2.09 -16.42
N GLY A 197 -11.53 3.20 -15.83
CA GLY A 197 -12.84 3.23 -15.19
C GLY A 197 -12.80 2.75 -13.74
N ALA A 198 -11.63 2.74 -13.08
CA ALA A 198 -11.61 2.78 -11.62
C ALA A 198 -12.26 4.09 -11.13
N PHE A 199 -13.04 4.01 -10.05
CA PHE A 199 -13.62 5.20 -9.43
C PHE A 199 -12.53 6.09 -8.85
N ARG A 200 -12.55 7.37 -9.21
CA ARG A 200 -11.66 8.40 -8.65
C ARG A 200 -12.49 9.66 -8.46
N HIS A 201 -12.71 10.03 -7.21
CA HIS A 201 -13.37 11.28 -6.86
C HIS A 201 -12.69 11.83 -5.61
N TYR A 202 -12.50 13.14 -5.58
CA TYR A 202 -11.92 13.79 -4.40
C TYR A 202 -12.94 13.72 -3.26
N ILE A 203 -12.46 13.47 -2.05
CA ILE A 203 -13.28 13.66 -0.86
C ILE A 203 -13.16 15.15 -0.54
N GLY A 204 -14.24 15.88 -0.82
CA GLY A 204 -14.32 17.30 -0.49
C GLY A 204 -14.59 17.51 0.99
N ILE A 205 -13.96 18.52 1.57
CA ILE A 205 -14.44 19.10 2.83
C ILE A 205 -15.28 20.32 2.41
N PRO A 206 -16.56 20.39 2.78
CA PRO A 206 -17.40 21.53 2.47
C PRO A 206 -16.71 22.84 2.83
N ASP A 207 -16.72 23.80 1.91
CA ASP A 207 -15.98 25.05 2.08
C ASP A 207 -16.38 25.72 3.39
N ASP A 208 -17.67 25.77 3.70
CA ASP A 208 -18.27 26.38 4.90
C ASP A 208 -17.66 25.91 6.23
N ILE A 209 -17.01 24.75 6.26
CA ILE A 209 -16.23 24.31 7.42
C ILE A 209 -14.96 25.16 7.60
N PHE A 210 -14.28 25.56 6.52
CA PHE A 210 -13.05 26.34 6.63
C PHE A 210 -13.32 27.79 7.10
N PRO A 211 -12.48 28.34 7.99
CA PRO A 211 -12.57 29.72 8.43
C PRO A 211 -12.63 30.70 7.25
N GLN A 212 -13.44 31.76 7.39
CA GLN A 212 -13.61 32.77 6.33
C GLN A 212 -12.42 33.73 6.18
N GLY A 213 -11.39 33.61 7.03
CA GLY A 213 -10.23 34.49 7.09
C GLY A 213 -9.12 34.12 6.11
N SER A 214 -7.88 34.24 6.56
CA SER A 214 -6.62 34.13 5.79
C SER A 214 -6.39 32.80 5.05
N TRP A 215 -7.25 31.80 5.26
CA TRP A 215 -7.14 30.46 4.66
C TRP A 215 -7.88 30.30 3.35
N ARG A 216 -8.74 31.26 2.99
CA ARG A 216 -9.45 31.25 1.72
C ARG A 216 -8.80 32.25 0.78
N ASP A 217 -8.45 31.78 -0.41
CA ASP A 217 -8.09 32.67 -1.52
C ASP A 217 -9.36 33.33 -2.04
N LEU A 218 -9.84 34.34 -1.30
CA LEU A 218 -10.97 35.17 -1.71
C LEU A 218 -10.46 36.15 -2.76
N ALA A 219 -10.52 35.72 -4.02
CA ALA A 219 -10.34 36.58 -5.19
C ALA A 219 -11.31 37.77 -5.21
#